data_AF-A0A7L1GTT0-F1
#
_entry.id   AF-A0A7L1GTT0-F1
#
_cell.length_a   1.000
_cell.length_b   1.000
_cell.length_c   1.000
_cell.angle_alpha   90.00
_cell.angle_beta   90.00
_cell.angle_gamma   90.00
#
_symmetry.space_group_name_H-M   'P 1'
#
loop_
_entity.id
_entity.type
_entity.pdbx_description
1 polymer ?
#
loop_
_entity_poly.entity_id
_entity_poly.type
_entity_poly.pdbx_seq_one_letter_code
_entity_poly.pdbx_strand_id
1 'polypeptide(L)'
;KHFFWLSGVTTIISTLMSFIKPAVNAYALNCIAFHLLYLTWRELKKCKDRRVHRMAAVMVMWWLLAISSWISDRWLCGLWQAINFPYFHSFWHVLIALSLLYLCPLVIYFDVCYEMPSFRPKLGYWPSDSWPVVVPYIALEEPHKQC
;
A
#
# COMPACT_ATOMS: atom_id res chain seq x y z
N LYS A 1 14.16 -14.48 13.73
CA LYS A 1 14.96 -15.34 12.81
C LYS A 1 14.10 -16.01 11.73
N HIS A 2 13.03 -16.72 12.06
CA HIS A 2 12.13 -17.34 11.06
C HIS A 2 11.48 -16.34 10.09
N PHE A 3 11.01 -15.19 10.58
CA PHE A 3 10.42 -14.13 9.73
C PHE A 3 11.39 -13.59 8.68
N PHE A 4 12.63 -13.27 9.08
CA PHE A 4 13.65 -12.79 8.15
C PHE A 4 13.99 -13.82 7.08
N TRP A 5 14.07 -15.10 7.46
CA TRP A 5 14.36 -16.18 6.51
C TRP A 5 13.20 -16.39 5.53
N LEU A 6 11.96 -16.41 6.03
CA LEU A 6 10.75 -16.50 5.20
C LEU A 6 10.68 -15.33 4.20
N SER A 7 10.81 -14.10 4.70
CA SER A 7 10.77 -12.89 3.87
C SER A 7 11.89 -12.87 2.82
N GLY A 8 13.12 -13.23 3.21
CA GLY A 8 14.25 -13.31 2.30
C GLY A 8 14.04 -14.33 1.19
N VAL A 9 13.60 -15.55 1.54
CA VAL A 9 13.30 -16.61 0.57
C VAL A 9 12.17 -16.19 -0.37
N THR A 10 11.06 -15.66 0.16
CA THR A 10 9.95 -15.18 -0.66
C THR A 10 10.41 -14.10 -1.63
N THR A 11 11.24 -13.15 -1.18
CA THR A 11 11.77 -12.07 -2.03
C THR A 11 12.63 -12.61 -3.17
N ILE A 12 13.54 -13.55 -2.87
CA ILE A 12 14.39 -14.17 -3.88
C ILE A 12 13.55 -14.95 -4.90
N ILE A 13 12.59 -15.77 -4.43
CA ILE A 13 11.71 -16.56 -5.30
C ILE A 13 10.88 -15.64 -6.20
N SER A 14 10.24 -14.60 -5.64
CA SER A 14 9.45 -13.63 -6.43
C SER A 14 10.30 -12.89 -7.46
N THR A 15 11.55 -12.55 -7.12
CA THR A 15 12.48 -11.90 -8.05
C THR A 15 12.81 -12.83 -9.21
N LEU A 16 13.19 -14.08 -8.93
CA LEU A 16 13.50 -15.08 -9.97
C LEU A 16 12.26 -15.40 -10.82
N MET A 17 11.08 -15.53 -10.21
CA MET A 17 9.82 -15.79 -10.92
C MET A 17 9.44 -14.66 -11.89
N SER A 18 9.89 -13.43 -11.64
CA SER A 18 9.68 -12.30 -12.56
C SER A 18 10.34 -12.52 -13.93
N PHE A 19 11.45 -13.26 -13.98
CA PHE A 19 12.15 -13.59 -15.23
C PHE A 19 11.61 -14.87 -15.88
N ILE A 20 11.21 -15.87 -15.09
CA ILE A 20 10.81 -17.20 -15.61
C ILE A 20 9.33 -17.21 -16.05
N LYS A 21 8.42 -16.80 -15.16
CA LYS A 21 6.96 -16.78 -15.40
C LYS A 21 6.35 -15.52 -14.78
N PRO A 22 6.49 -14.36 -15.45
CA PRO A 22 6.04 -13.08 -14.91
C PRO A 22 4.54 -13.05 -14.58
N ALA A 23 3.72 -13.78 -15.35
CA ALA A 23 2.29 -13.88 -15.09
C ALA A 23 2.00 -14.50 -13.71
N VAL A 24 2.67 -15.59 -13.35
CA VAL A 24 2.45 -16.27 -12.05
C VAL A 24 2.90 -15.37 -10.90
N ASN A 25 4.04 -14.69 -11.06
CA ASN A 25 4.52 -13.74 -10.06
C ASN A 25 3.52 -12.59 -9.86
N ALA A 26 2.94 -12.06 -10.93
CA ALA A 26 1.94 -10.99 -10.85
C ALA A 26 0.69 -11.43 -10.07
N TYR A 27 0.15 -12.63 -10.32
CA TYR A 27 -0.98 -13.14 -9.54
C TYR A 27 -0.62 -13.34 -8.06
N ALA A 28 0.56 -13.88 -7.77
CA ALA A 28 1.03 -14.07 -6.40
C ALA A 28 1.17 -12.73 -5.65
N LEU A 29 1.75 -11.70 -6.28
CA LEU A 29 1.84 -10.36 -5.70
C LEU A 29 0.46 -9.75 -5.44
N ASN A 30 -0.50 -9.93 -6.34
CA ASN A 30 -1.86 -9.45 -6.13
C ASN A 30 -2.52 -10.15 -4.92
N CYS A 31 -2.32 -11.45 -4.74
CA CYS A 31 -2.79 -12.16 -3.54
C CYS A 31 -2.20 -11.59 -2.24
N ILE A 32 -0.91 -11.24 -2.24
CA ILE A 32 -0.27 -10.58 -1.10
C ILE A 32 -0.90 -9.21 -0.85
N ALA A 33 -1.18 -8.44 -1.91
CA ALA A 33 -1.86 -7.14 -1.78
C ALA A 33 -3.26 -7.28 -1.13
N PHE A 34 -4.06 -8.28 -1.54
CA PHE A 34 -5.34 -8.58 -0.89
C PHE A 34 -5.16 -8.94 0.59
N HIS A 35 -4.13 -9.72 0.93
CA HIS A 35 -3.84 -10.05 2.31
C HIS A 35 -3.48 -8.80 3.15
N LEU A 36 -2.68 -7.89 2.60
CA LEU A 36 -2.32 -6.63 3.26
C LEU A 36 -3.53 -5.71 3.47
N LEU A 37 -4.44 -5.64 2.49
CA LEU A 37 -5.71 -4.92 2.63
C LEU A 37 -6.58 -5.50 3.75
N TYR A 38 -6.64 -6.83 3.84
CA TYR A 38 -7.39 -7.51 4.89
C TYR A 38 -6.84 -7.20 6.29
N LEU A 39 -5.51 -7.25 6.45
CA LEU A 39 -4.85 -6.89 7.71
C LEU A 39 -5.11 -5.43 8.06
N THR A 40 -4.95 -4.53 7.10
CA THR A 40 -5.19 -3.09 7.28
C THR A 40 -6.63 -2.81 7.67
N TRP A 41 -7.60 -3.50 7.06
CA TRP A 41 -9.02 -3.42 7.44
C TRP A 41 -9.28 -3.86 8.88
N ARG A 42 -8.65 -4.96 9.32
CA ARG A 42 -8.78 -5.45 10.70
C ARG A 42 -8.22 -4.44 11.70
N GLU A 43 -7.09 -3.81 11.39
CA GLU A 43 -6.50 -2.79 12.25
C GLU A 43 -7.28 -1.48 12.26
N LEU A 44 -7.81 -1.05 11.11
CA LEU A 44 -8.71 0.10 11.02
C LEU A 44 -9.93 -0.03 11.91
N LYS A 45 -10.54 -1.21 12.00
CA LYS A 45 -11.69 -1.46 12.88
C LYS A 45 -11.37 -1.22 14.37
N LYS A 46 -10.12 -1.39 14.80
CA LYS A 46 -9.69 -1.13 16.18
C LYS A 46 -9.32 0.33 16.40
N CYS A 47 -8.92 1.03 15.34
CA CYS A 47 -8.54 2.43 15.38
C CYS A 47 -9.77 3.35 15.46
N LYS A 48 -9.69 4.45 16.21
CA LYS A 48 -10.74 5.50 16.24
C LYS A 48 -10.33 6.79 15.52
N ASP A 49 -9.09 6.87 15.02
CA ASP A 49 -8.58 8.08 14.38
C ASP A 49 -9.17 8.24 12.97
N ARG A 50 -9.91 9.33 12.76
CA ARG A 50 -10.57 9.65 11.49
C ARG A 50 -9.56 9.98 10.38
N ARG A 51 -8.36 10.47 10.70
CA ARG A 51 -7.30 10.73 9.72
C ARG A 51 -6.77 9.44 9.13
N VAL A 52 -6.53 8.43 9.98
CA VAL A 52 -6.09 7.08 9.58
C VAL A 52 -7.14 6.44 8.66
N HIS A 53 -8.43 6.58 8.97
CA HIS A 53 -9.52 6.10 8.12
C HIS A 53 -9.55 6.79 6.75
N ARG A 54 -9.39 8.12 6.71
CA ARG A 54 -9.34 8.86 5.45
C ARG A 54 -8.16 8.41 4.60
N MET A 55 -7.00 8.24 5.20
CA MET A 55 -5.80 7.77 4.52
C MET A 55 -5.97 6.37 3.95
N ALA A 56 -6.56 5.45 4.72
CA ALA A 56 -6.87 4.12 4.23
C ALA A 56 -7.88 4.13 3.08
N ALA A 57 -8.88 5.02 3.11
CA ALA A 57 -9.82 5.16 2.00
C ALA A 57 -9.10 5.63 0.71
N VAL A 58 -8.18 6.60 0.82
CA VAL A 58 -7.37 7.08 -0.30
C VAL A 58 -6.47 5.96 -0.83
N MET A 59 -5.82 5.20 0.05
CA MET A 59 -5.03 4.03 -0.31
C MET A 59 -5.85 2.99 -1.09
N VAL A 60 -7.04 2.61 -0.59
CA VAL A 60 -7.93 1.65 -1.25
C VAL A 60 -8.40 2.17 -2.61
N MET A 61 -8.71 3.47 -2.71
CA MET A 61 -9.09 4.10 -3.97
C MET A 61 -7.98 3.97 -5.03
N TRP A 62 -6.74 4.32 -4.68
CA TRP A 62 -5.59 4.15 -5.58
C TRP A 62 -5.34 2.69 -5.95
N TRP A 63 -5.48 1.78 -5.00
CA TRP A 63 -5.35 0.35 -5.25
C TRP A 63 -6.44 -0.17 -6.21
N LEU A 64 -7.70 0.25 -6.03
CA LEU A 64 -8.80 -0.11 -6.94
C LEU A 64 -8.52 0.37 -8.35
N LEU A 65 -8.08 1.62 -8.52
CA LEU A 65 -7.68 2.16 -9.82
C LEU A 65 -6.53 1.36 -10.45
N ALA A 66 -5.53 0.98 -9.63
CA ALA A 66 -4.45 0.12 -10.09
C ALA A 66 -5.01 -1.23 -10.59
N ILE A 67 -5.75 -1.97 -9.77
CA ILE A 67 -6.32 -3.26 -10.18
C ILE A 67 -7.20 -3.15 -11.42
N SER A 68 -8.05 -2.11 -11.51
CA SER A 68 -8.84 -1.84 -12.69
C SER A 68 -7.97 -1.62 -13.94
N SER A 69 -6.89 -0.85 -13.84
CA SER A 69 -5.95 -0.65 -14.96
C SER A 69 -5.27 -1.96 -15.39
N TRP A 70 -4.89 -2.82 -14.44
CA TRP A 70 -4.25 -4.11 -14.72
C TRP A 70 -5.22 -5.13 -15.36
N ILE A 71 -6.46 -5.22 -14.87
CA ILE A 71 -7.49 -6.07 -15.48
C ILE A 71 -7.82 -5.55 -16.88
N SER A 72 -7.98 -4.24 -17.04
CA SER A 72 -8.27 -3.59 -18.32
C SER A 72 -7.19 -3.88 -19.36
N ASP A 73 -5.91 -3.77 -18.99
CA ASP A 73 -4.77 -4.10 -19.87
C ASP A 73 -4.84 -5.54 -20.38
N ARG A 74 -5.27 -6.49 -19.53
CA ARG A 74 -5.29 -7.91 -19.87
C ARG A 74 -6.53 -8.34 -20.66
N TRP A 75 -7.70 -7.79 -20.34
CA TRP A 75 -9.00 -8.22 -20.89
C TRP A 75 -9.51 -7.34 -22.03
N LEU A 76 -9.14 -6.05 -22.04
CA LEU A 76 -9.59 -5.07 -23.02
C LEU A 76 -8.46 -4.63 -23.97
N CYS A 77 -7.35 -5.38 -24.04
CA CYS A 77 -6.18 -5.06 -24.87
C CYS A 77 -6.56 -4.73 -26.33
N GLY A 78 -7.45 -5.51 -26.95
CA GLY A 78 -7.90 -5.26 -28.32
C GLY A 78 -8.69 -3.96 -28.50
N LEU A 79 -9.48 -3.57 -27.49
CA LEU A 79 -10.21 -2.30 -27.48
C LEU A 79 -9.24 -1.11 -27.38
N TRP A 80 -8.25 -1.21 -26.51
CA TRP A 80 -7.25 -0.15 -26.29
C TRP A 80 -6.31 0.02 -27.48
N GLN A 81 -5.91 -1.08 -28.11
CA GLN A 81 -5.16 -1.06 -29.38
C GLN A 81 -5.98 -0.41 -30.50
N ALA A 82 -7.29 -0.67 -30.58
CA ALA A 82 -8.15 -0.06 -31.60
C ALA A 82 -8.27 1.47 -31.47
N ILE A 83 -8.14 2.02 -30.26
CA ILE A 83 -8.19 3.47 -30.02
C ILE A 83 -6.78 4.12 -29.89
N ASN A 84 -5.70 3.38 -30.21
CA ASN A 84 -4.30 3.83 -30.08
C ASN A 84 -3.93 4.36 -28.68
N PHE A 85 -4.57 3.84 -27.62
CA PHE A 85 -4.32 4.32 -26.26
C PHE A 85 -3.06 3.67 -25.66
N PRO A 86 -2.23 4.43 -24.90
CA PRO A 86 -0.98 3.93 -24.35
C PRO A 86 -1.17 2.79 -23.33
N TYR A 87 -0.09 2.02 -23.15
CA TYR A 87 0.00 0.81 -22.32
C TYR A 87 -0.48 1.04 -20.86
N PHE A 88 -1.62 0.45 -20.48
CA PHE A 88 -2.23 0.61 -19.16
C PHE A 88 -1.39 0.03 -18.03
N HIS A 89 -0.57 -0.98 -18.34
CA HIS A 89 0.35 -1.55 -17.37
C HIS A 89 1.36 -0.52 -16.82
N SER A 90 1.79 0.48 -17.60
CA SER A 90 2.63 1.57 -17.09
C SER A 90 1.88 2.42 -16.05
N PHE A 91 0.59 2.69 -16.29
CA PHE A 91 -0.26 3.35 -15.29
C PHE A 91 -0.45 2.50 -14.04
N TRP A 92 -0.58 1.18 -14.18
CA TRP A 92 -0.67 0.27 -13.05
C TRP A 92 0.51 0.44 -12.09
N HIS A 93 1.74 0.49 -12.60
CA HIS A 93 2.94 0.69 -11.77
C HIS A 93 2.92 2.00 -10.97
N VAL A 94 2.44 3.09 -11.58
CA VAL A 94 2.34 4.39 -10.90
C VAL A 94 1.24 4.36 -9.84
N LEU A 95 0.06 3.83 -10.17
CA LEU A 95 -1.09 3.77 -9.27
C LEU A 95 -0.82 2.86 -8.07
N ILE A 96 -0.16 1.71 -8.28
CA ILE A 96 0.19 0.81 -7.17
C ILE A 96 1.28 1.42 -6.28
N ALA A 97 2.25 2.15 -6.85
CA ALA A 97 3.25 2.87 -6.07
C ALA A 97 2.60 3.96 -5.20
N LEU A 98 1.61 4.69 -5.74
CA LEU A 98 0.82 5.65 -4.96
C LEU A 98 0.04 4.97 -3.84
N SER A 99 -0.61 3.83 -4.11
CA SER A 99 -1.26 3.05 -3.06
C SER A 99 -0.28 2.63 -1.96
N LEU A 100 0.92 2.17 -2.32
CA LEU A 100 1.93 1.74 -1.36
C LEU A 100 2.48 2.91 -0.54
N LEU A 101 2.57 4.10 -1.13
CA LEU A 101 2.94 5.33 -0.42
C LEU A 101 2.00 5.62 0.75
N TYR A 102 0.71 5.28 0.62
CA TYR A 102 -0.25 5.39 1.72
C TYR A 102 -0.29 4.14 2.62
N LEU A 103 0.00 2.95 2.09
CA LEU A 103 0.02 1.73 2.91
C LEU A 103 1.17 1.73 3.93
N CYS A 104 2.38 2.13 3.53
CA CYS A 104 3.55 2.05 4.40
C CYS A 104 3.38 2.83 5.72
N PRO A 105 2.94 4.11 5.72
CA PRO A 105 2.73 4.82 6.98
C PRO A 105 1.56 4.30 7.80
N LEU A 106 0.54 3.68 7.17
CA LEU A 106 -0.52 3.00 7.93
C LEU A 106 0.02 1.80 8.70
N VAL A 107 0.85 0.98 8.05
CA VAL A 107 1.51 -0.16 8.70
C VAL A 107 2.42 0.32 9.82
N ILE A 108 3.23 1.36 9.59
CA ILE A 108 4.09 1.97 10.62
C ILE A 108 3.26 2.53 11.78
N TYR A 109 2.13 3.19 11.48
CA TYR A 109 1.23 3.71 12.52
C TYR A 109 0.74 2.59 13.44
N PHE A 110 0.29 1.47 12.87
CA PHE A 110 -0.16 0.33 13.67
C PHE A 110 0.99 -0.35 14.41
N ASP A 111 2.16 -0.47 13.79
CA ASP A 111 3.37 -1.03 14.40
C ASP A 111 3.79 -0.22 15.65
N VAL A 112 3.84 1.10 15.55
CA VAL A 112 4.13 1.99 16.69
C VAL A 112 3.09 1.82 17.81
N CYS A 113 1.81 1.69 17.46
CA CYS A 113 0.76 1.45 18.46
C CYS A 113 0.97 0.15 19.26
N TYR A 114 1.58 -0.88 18.66
CA TYR A 114 1.81 -2.18 19.30
C TYR A 114 3.16 -2.27 19.99
N GLU A 115 4.23 -1.84 19.33
CA GLU A 115 5.61 -2.02 19.79
C GLU A 115 6.10 -0.85 20.67
N MET A 116 5.50 0.34 20.55
CA MET A 116 5.93 1.56 21.24
C MET A 116 4.77 2.29 21.93
N PRO A 117 4.05 1.64 22.88
CA PRO A 117 2.85 2.21 23.51
C PRO A 117 3.12 3.49 24.33
N SER A 118 4.38 3.75 24.69
CA SER A 118 4.80 4.99 25.36
C SER A 118 4.72 6.23 24.46
N PHE A 119 4.76 6.05 23.15
CA PHE A 119 4.65 7.12 22.16
C PHE A 119 3.27 7.10 21.52
N ARG A 120 2.75 8.29 21.22
CA ARG A 120 1.52 8.40 20.44
C ARG A 120 1.89 8.66 18.97
N PRO A 121 1.62 7.73 18.04
CA PRO A 121 1.85 8.00 16.63
C PRO A 121 0.87 9.07 16.15
N LYS A 122 1.39 10.09 15.49
CA LYS A 122 0.63 11.15 14.84
C LYS A 122 0.82 11.09 13.34
N LEU A 123 -0.28 10.98 12.63
CA LEU A 123 -0.30 11.06 11.18
C LEU A 123 -0.28 12.52 10.73
N GLY A 124 0.74 12.88 9.96
CA GLY A 124 0.90 14.20 9.34
C GLY A 124 1.03 14.10 7.82
N TYR A 125 0.84 15.24 7.14
CA TYR A 125 0.93 15.37 5.70
C TYR A 125 1.89 16.49 5.30
N TRP A 126 2.83 16.18 4.41
CA TRP A 126 3.73 17.16 3.82
C TRP A 126 3.30 17.47 2.37
N PRO A 127 3.38 18.73 1.88
CA PRO A 127 3.86 19.94 2.57
C PRO A 127 2.80 20.62 3.47
N SER A 128 1.52 20.28 3.33
CA SER A 128 0.43 20.81 4.15
C SER A 128 -0.77 19.85 4.15
N ASP A 129 -1.56 19.88 5.23
CA ASP A 129 -2.79 19.09 5.38
C ASP A 129 -3.88 19.43 4.33
N SER A 130 -3.78 20.58 3.65
CA SER A 130 -4.74 21.05 2.65
C SER A 130 -4.34 20.77 1.19
N TRP A 131 -3.16 20.20 0.95
CA TRP A 131 -2.65 20.01 -0.41
C TRP A 131 -3.31 18.79 -1.10
N PRO A 132 -3.56 18.81 -2.43
CA PRO A 132 -4.19 17.68 -3.13
C PRO A 132 -3.28 16.44 -3.25
N VAL A 133 -1.95 16.63 -3.26
CA VAL A 133 -0.95 15.55 -3.35
C VAL A 133 -0.05 15.59 -2.12
N VAL A 134 -0.46 14.87 -1.08
CA VAL A 134 0.25 14.87 0.19
C VAL A 134 1.11 13.63 0.36
N VAL A 135 2.31 13.83 0.90
CA VAL A 135 3.19 12.77 1.36
C VAL A 135 2.86 12.51 2.84
N PRO A 136 2.22 11.38 3.18
CA PRO A 136 1.95 11.04 4.56
C PRO A 136 3.22 10.64 5.30
N TYR A 137 3.35 11.09 6.55
CA TYR A 137 4.43 10.69 7.44
C TYR A 137 3.90 10.45 8.86
N ILE A 138 4.62 9.63 9.62
CA ILE A 138 4.33 9.36 11.04
C ILE A 138 5.34 10.13 11.88
N ALA A 139 4.83 10.97 12.77
CA ALA A 139 5.61 11.59 13.84
C ALA A 139 5.31 10.89 15.16
N LEU A 140 6.33 10.72 15.99
CA LEU A 140 6.18 10.25 17.36
C LEU A 140 5.98 11.46 18.25
N GLU A 141 4.81 11.59 18.90
CA GLU A 141 4.63 12.59 19.95
C GLU A 141 5.24 12.07 21.26
N GLU A 142 5.98 12.94 21.96
CA GLU A 142 6.66 12.62 23.23
C GLU A 142 5.69 11.99 24.25
N PRO A 143 6.17 11.07 25.11
CA PRO A 143 5.38 10.56 26.22
C PRO A 143 4.88 11.73 27.07
N HIS A 144 3.61 11.69 27.46
CA HIS A 144 3.07 12.61 28.45
C HIS A 144 3.97 12.54 29.69
N LYS A 145 4.78 13.57 29.94
CA LYS A 145 5.52 13.70 31.19
C LYS A 145 4.45 13.72 32.29
N GLN A 146 4.22 12.59 32.94
CA GLN A 146 3.63 12.56 34.26
C GLN A 146 4.68 13.15 35.20
N CYS A 147 4.70 14.48 35.27
CA CYS A 147 5.28 15.20 36.40
C CYS A 147 4.24 15.25 37.52
#